data_AF-A0A524K7X8-F1
#
_entry.id   AF-A0A524K7X8-F1
#
_cell.length_a   1.000
_cell.length_b   1.000
_cell.length_c   1.000
_cell.angle_alpha   90.00
_cell.angle_beta   90.00
_cell.angle_gamma   90.00
#
_symmetry.space_group_name_H-M   'P 1'
#
loop_
_entity.id
_entity.type
_entity.pdbx_description
1 polymer ?
#
loop_
_entity_poly.entity_id
_entity_poly.type
_entity_poly.pdbx_seq_one_letter_code
_entity_poly.pdbx_strand_id
1 'polypeptide(L)'
;MNQQNANTGSIELHTENIERLYSQVAQFKMIQPDRFIRVAIEAIRKNPKLAECDKGSLMGAFLLSAQLGMEPNSPTQQCFLIPYKNFKTRTTECQFQLGYKGLMELVRRSACVLDIYAEVVYRK
;
A
#
# COMPACT_ATOMS: atom_id res chain seq x y z
N MET A 1 16.55 5.60 -37.39
CA MET A 1 17.24 5.04 -36.22
C MET A 1 16.30 5.10 -35.01
N ASN A 2 15.51 4.05 -34.88
CA ASN A 2 14.81 3.44 -33.73
C ASN A 2 14.13 4.29 -32.64
N GLN A 3 12.85 4.64 -32.87
CA GLN A 3 11.86 4.86 -31.81
C GLN A 3 11.43 3.56 -31.09
N GLN A 4 11.71 2.38 -31.67
CA GLN A 4 11.38 1.07 -31.08
C GLN A 4 12.29 0.67 -29.89
N ASN A 5 13.53 1.18 -29.83
CA ASN A 5 14.46 0.82 -28.74
C ASN A 5 14.17 1.55 -27.42
N ALA A 6 13.55 2.73 -27.46
CA ALA A 6 13.18 3.49 -26.26
C ALA A 6 11.96 2.89 -25.52
N ASN A 7 11.01 2.32 -26.27
CA ASN A 7 9.84 1.64 -25.69
C ASN A 7 10.21 0.31 -25.04
N THR A 8 11.18 -0.42 -25.61
CA THR A 8 11.64 -1.72 -25.09
C THR A 8 12.30 -1.57 -23.72
N GLY A 9 13.22 -0.61 -23.56
CA GLY A 9 13.88 -0.35 -22.27
C GLY A 9 12.94 0.17 -21.18
N SER A 10 11.86 0.88 -21.55
CA SER A 10 10.84 1.30 -20.60
C SER A 10 10.01 0.11 -20.08
N ILE A 11 9.69 -0.85 -20.94
CA ILE A 11 8.95 -2.07 -20.58
C ILE A 11 9.81 -2.96 -19.67
N GLU A 12 11.07 -3.18 -20.01
CA GLU A 12 12.02 -3.97 -19.20
C GLU A 12 12.17 -3.41 -17.78
N LEU A 13 12.27 -2.09 -17.63
CA LEU A 13 12.37 -1.43 -16.33
C LEU A 13 11.09 -1.59 -15.49
N HIS A 14 9.92 -1.61 -16.12
CA HIS A 14 8.65 -1.84 -15.41
C HIS A 14 8.53 -3.30 -14.99
N THR A 15 8.96 -4.24 -15.84
CA THR A 15 9.00 -5.67 -15.51
C THR A 15 9.93 -5.95 -14.34
N GLU A 16 11.14 -5.38 -14.34
CA GLU A 16 12.11 -5.55 -13.25
C GLU A 16 11.57 -5.02 -11.91
N ASN A 17 10.86 -3.89 -11.92
CA ASN A 17 10.25 -3.32 -10.70
C ASN A 17 9.09 -4.19 -10.18
N ILE A 18 8.30 -4.81 -11.06
CA ILE A 18 7.24 -5.74 -10.68
C ILE A 18 7.82 -7.03 -10.13
N GLU A 19 8.87 -7.57 -10.74
CA GLU A 19 9.57 -8.77 -10.25
C GLU A 19 10.17 -8.53 -8.86
N ARG A 20 10.83 -7.39 -8.65
CA ARG A 20 11.35 -7.00 -7.33
C ARG A 20 10.23 -6.92 -6.29
N LEU A 21 9.09 -6.31 -6.63
CA LEU A 21 7.93 -6.24 -5.75
C LEU A 21 7.37 -7.65 -5.45
N TYR A 22 7.26 -8.50 -6.47
CA TYR A 22 6.78 -9.88 -6.32
C TYR A 22 7.68 -10.67 -5.37
N SER A 23 9.01 -10.61 -5.56
CA SER A 23 9.97 -11.30 -4.69
C SER A 23 9.93 -10.80 -3.25
N GLN A 24 9.69 -9.50 -3.02
CA GLN A 24 9.56 -8.93 -1.69
C GLN A 24 8.25 -9.35 -1.02
N VAL A 25 7.14 -9.31 -1.76
CA VAL A 25 5.82 -9.68 -1.22
C VAL A 25 5.72 -11.18 -0.95
N ALA A 26 6.35 -12.02 -1.78
CA ALA A 26 6.37 -13.47 -1.65
C ALA A 26 6.98 -13.97 -0.32
N GLN A 27 7.79 -13.14 0.36
CA GLN A 27 8.36 -13.47 1.66
C GLN A 27 7.32 -13.44 2.79
N PHE A 28 6.20 -12.73 2.59
CA PHE A 28 5.16 -12.60 3.60
C PHE A 28 4.17 -13.77 3.51
N LYS A 29 4.18 -14.64 4.52
CA LYS A 29 3.28 -15.83 4.59
C LYS A 29 1.79 -15.50 4.55
N MET A 30 1.40 -14.29 4.95
CA MET A 30 -0.01 -13.89 5.08
C MET A 30 -0.63 -13.37 3.78
N ILE A 31 0.14 -13.28 2.69
CA ILE A 31 -0.32 -12.67 1.43
C ILE A 31 0.03 -13.55 0.24
N GLN A 32 -0.93 -13.67 -0.68
CA GLN A 32 -0.69 -14.24 -2.00
C GLN A 32 -0.20 -13.12 -2.95
N PRO A 33 1.02 -13.19 -3.50
CA PRO A 33 1.61 -12.12 -4.30
C PRO A 33 0.75 -11.68 -5.49
N ASP A 34 0.17 -12.64 -6.22
CA ASP A 34 -0.71 -12.39 -7.37
C ASP A 34 -1.96 -11.60 -7.00
N ARG A 35 -2.55 -11.91 -5.84
CA ARG A 35 -3.71 -11.19 -5.31
C ARG A 35 -3.31 -9.77 -4.91
N PHE A 36 -2.15 -9.63 -4.26
CA PHE A 36 -1.66 -8.33 -3.80
C PHE A 36 -1.40 -7.36 -4.95
N ILE A 37 -0.76 -7.82 -6.03
CA ILE A 37 -0.51 -7.00 -7.23
C ILE A 37 -1.84 -6.52 -7.85
N ARG A 38 -2.85 -7.40 -7.94
CA ARG A 38 -4.19 -7.00 -8.42
C ARG A 38 -4.81 -5.92 -7.55
N VAL A 39 -4.74 -6.07 -6.23
CA VAL A 39 -5.25 -5.07 -5.28
C VAL A 39 -4.48 -3.75 -5.42
N ALA A 40 -3.16 -3.79 -5.61
CA ALA A 40 -2.35 -2.61 -5.81
C ALA A 40 -2.74 -1.85 -7.10
N ILE A 41 -2.92 -2.57 -8.20
CA ILE A 41 -3.40 -2.00 -9.47
C ILE A 41 -4.79 -1.38 -9.28
N GLU A 42 -5.70 -2.07 -8.62
CA GLU A 42 -7.05 -1.56 -8.34
C GLU A 42 -7.04 -0.32 -7.44
N ALA A 43 -6.14 -0.25 -6.46
CA ALA A 43 -5.97 0.92 -5.60
C ALA A 43 -5.54 2.15 -6.42
N ILE A 44 -4.59 1.98 -7.35
CA ILE A 44 -4.14 3.04 -8.26
C ILE A 44 -5.25 3.45 -9.23
N ARG A 45 -6.02 2.49 -9.76
CA ARG A 45 -7.17 2.78 -10.64
C ARG A 45 -8.25 3.59 -9.95
N LYS A 46 -8.55 3.28 -8.68
CA LYS A 46 -9.56 4.01 -7.89
C LYS A 46 -9.11 5.42 -7.52
N ASN A 47 -7.81 5.63 -7.29
CA ASN A 47 -7.24 6.93 -6.98
C ASN A 47 -6.03 7.23 -7.87
N PRO A 48 -6.22 7.83 -9.06
CA PRO A 48 -5.15 8.05 -10.02
C PRO A 48 -4.03 8.95 -9.50
N LYS A 49 -4.28 9.76 -8.46
CA LYS A 49 -3.25 10.57 -7.78
C LYS A 49 -2.15 9.71 -7.13
N LEU A 50 -2.41 8.42 -6.88
CA LEU A 50 -1.39 7.49 -6.41
C LEU A 50 -0.34 7.19 -7.48
N ALA A 51 -0.69 7.26 -8.77
CA ALA A 51 0.26 7.11 -9.87
C ALA A 51 1.21 8.31 -10.02
N GLU A 52 0.80 9.48 -9.53
CA GLU A 52 1.61 10.71 -9.52
C GLU A 52 2.57 10.78 -8.33
N CYS A 53 2.45 9.86 -7.37
CA CYS A 53 3.33 9.82 -6.22
C CYS A 53 4.73 9.35 -6.61
N ASP A 54 5.72 9.74 -5.81
CA ASP A 54 7.07 9.19 -5.91
C ASP A 54 7.03 7.65 -5.81
N LYS A 55 7.66 6.98 -6.78
CA LYS A 55 7.62 5.52 -6.92
C LYS A 55 8.18 4.81 -5.69
N GLY A 56 9.23 5.37 -5.07
CA GLY A 56 9.83 4.83 -3.86
C GLY A 56 8.87 4.86 -2.69
N SER A 57 8.21 6.01 -2.47
CA SER A 57 7.19 6.17 -1.43
C SER A 57 5.99 5.23 -1.64
N LEU A 58 5.54 5.07 -2.89
CA LEU A 58 4.42 4.20 -3.25
C LEU A 58 4.75 2.74 -2.98
N MET A 59 5.90 2.25 -3.45
CA MET A 59 6.34 0.88 -3.20
C MET A 59 6.54 0.62 -1.70
N GLY A 60 7.16 1.56 -0.97
CA GLY A 60 7.33 1.45 0.47
C GLY A 60 5.99 1.32 1.21
N ALA A 61 5.00 2.12 0.82
CA ALA A 61 3.67 2.08 1.41
C ALA A 61 2.92 0.76 1.12
N PHE A 62 3.09 0.19 -0.08
CA PHE A 62 2.58 -1.14 -0.41
C PHE A 62 3.30 -2.25 0.39
N LEU A 63 4.62 -2.18 0.53
CA LEU A 63 5.35 -3.18 1.32
C LEU A 63 4.91 -3.18 2.79
N LEU A 64 4.63 -2.02 3.37
CA LEU A 64 4.09 -1.91 4.74
C LEU A 64 2.71 -2.54 4.87
N SER A 65 1.81 -2.31 3.91
CA SER A 65 0.50 -2.97 3.92
C SER A 65 0.65 -4.48 3.76
N ALA A 66 1.61 -4.92 2.94
CA ALA A 66 1.89 -6.32 2.72
C ALA A 66 2.39 -7.02 3.99
N GLN A 67 3.33 -6.38 4.70
CA GLN A 67 3.88 -6.88 5.95
C GLN A 67 2.82 -7.09 7.03
N LEU A 68 1.77 -6.26 7.04
CA LEU A 68 0.65 -6.36 7.99
C LEU A 68 -0.45 -7.33 7.52
N GLY A 69 -0.35 -7.89 6.32
CA GLY A 69 -1.38 -8.78 5.77
C GLY A 69 -2.69 -8.05 5.46
N MET A 70 -2.63 -6.77 5.04
CA MET A 70 -3.80 -5.91 4.83
C MET A 70 -3.88 -5.39 3.40
N GLU A 71 -5.09 -5.36 2.87
CA GLU A 71 -5.36 -4.84 1.52
C GLU A 71 -5.63 -3.32 1.55
N PRO A 72 -4.76 -2.50 0.93
CA PRO A 72 -4.91 -1.05 0.93
C PRO A 72 -6.12 -0.59 0.11
N ASN A 73 -6.80 0.46 0.58
CA ASN A 73 -7.93 1.10 -0.11
C ASN A 73 -9.05 0.11 -0.54
N SER A 74 -9.18 -0.99 0.22
CA SER A 74 -10.22 -1.98 0.06
C SER A 74 -11.53 -1.55 0.76
N PRO A 75 -12.69 -2.10 0.39
CA PRO A 75 -13.96 -1.85 1.09
C PRO A 75 -13.90 -2.18 2.59
N THR A 76 -12.98 -3.06 3.00
CA THR A 76 -12.76 -3.45 4.39
C THR A 76 -12.16 -2.33 5.23
N GLN A 77 -11.61 -1.27 4.62
CA GLN A 77 -11.11 -0.07 5.31
C GLN A 77 -10.06 -0.38 6.41
N GLN A 78 -9.23 -1.40 6.17
CA GLN A 78 -8.19 -1.82 7.11
C GLN A 78 -6.97 -0.91 7.05
N CYS A 79 -6.58 -0.47 5.87
CA CYS A 79 -5.49 0.47 5.66
C CYS A 79 -5.71 1.30 4.41
N PHE A 80 -5.04 2.45 4.36
CA PHE A 80 -5.21 3.47 3.35
C PHE A 80 -3.86 3.90 2.78
N LEU A 81 -3.86 4.16 1.47
CA LEU A 81 -2.75 4.80 0.78
C LEU A 81 -3.22 6.18 0.37
N ILE A 82 -2.56 7.20 0.92
CA ILE A 82 -2.98 8.59 0.77
C ILE A 82 -1.84 9.41 0.15
N PRO A 83 -2.09 10.11 -0.97
CA PRO A 83 -1.12 11.01 -1.56
C PRO A 83 -1.02 12.30 -0.75
N TYR A 84 0.17 12.58 -0.21
CA TYR A 84 0.47 13.84 0.46
C TYR A 84 1.47 14.65 -0.34
N LYS A 85 1.17 15.94 -0.55
CA LYS A 85 2.12 16.85 -1.17
C LYS A 85 3.13 17.31 -0.12
N ASN A 86 4.39 16.95 -0.30
CA ASN A 86 5.48 17.40 0.55
C ASN A 86 6.02 18.73 -0.01
N PHE A 87 5.80 19.83 0.72
CA PHE A 87 6.22 21.16 0.29
C PHE A 87 7.75 21.36 0.33
N LYS A 88 8.48 20.55 1.11
CA LYS A 88 9.94 20.64 1.22
C LYS A 88 10.63 20.04 -0.01
N THR A 89 10.20 18.84 -0.41
CA THR A 89 10.73 18.12 -1.58
C THR A 89 9.99 18.50 -2.87
N ARG A 90 8.87 19.22 -2.77
CA ARG A 90 7.96 19.57 -3.88
C ARG A 90 7.42 18.35 -4.64
N THR A 91 7.49 17.16 -4.05
CA THR A 91 6.98 15.91 -4.60
C THR A 91 5.69 15.50 -3.88
N THR A 92 4.88 14.70 -4.55
CA THR A 92 3.76 14.00 -3.92
C THR A 92 4.28 12.66 -3.42
N GLU A 93 4.15 12.39 -2.13
CA GLU A 93 4.58 11.15 -1.50
C GLU A 93 3.36 10.32 -1.11
N CYS A 94 3.42 9.02 -1.32
CA CYS A 94 2.40 8.10 -0.86
C CYS A 94 2.66 7.76 0.61
N GLN A 95 1.67 8.00 1.47
CA GLN A 95 1.72 7.63 2.87
C GLN A 95 0.80 6.44 3.15
N PHE A 96 1.35 5.45 3.85
CA PHE A 96 0.58 4.36 4.44
C PHE A 96 -0.05 4.82 5.74
N GLN A 97 -1.37 4.65 5.87
CA GLN A 97 -2.10 4.89 7.11
C GLN A 97 -2.89 3.66 7.50
N LEU A 98 -2.73 3.22 8.73
CA LEU A 98 -3.49 2.11 9.28
C LEU A 98 -4.88 2.60 9.73
N GLY A 99 -5.93 1.93 9.27
CA GLY A 99 -7.30 2.22 9.65
C GLY A 99 -7.69 1.57 10.98
N TYR A 100 -8.78 2.05 11.59
CA TYR A 100 -9.26 1.50 12.86
C TYR A 100 -9.58 0.00 12.78
N LYS A 101 -10.17 -0.46 11.67
CA LYS A 101 -10.45 -1.88 11.45
C LYS A 101 -9.18 -2.70 11.34
N GLY A 102 -8.12 -2.14 10.76
CA GLY A 102 -6.80 -2.76 10.70
C GLY A 102 -6.19 -2.87 12.09
N LEU A 103 -6.26 -1.81 12.91
CA LEU A 103 -5.84 -1.87 14.31
C LEU A 103 -6.59 -2.96 15.08
N MET A 104 -7.91 -3.00 14.97
CA MET A 104 -8.74 -4.03 15.61
C MET A 104 -8.33 -5.45 15.19
N GLU A 105 -8.07 -5.66 13.91
CA GLU A 105 -7.59 -6.93 13.37
C GLU A 105 -6.23 -7.33 13.98
N LEU A 106 -5.28 -6.39 14.08
CA LEU A 106 -3.97 -6.66 14.72
C LEU A 106 -4.12 -7.01 16.20
N VAL A 107 -4.96 -6.27 16.92
CA VAL A 107 -5.25 -6.54 18.33
C VAL A 107 -5.84 -7.95 18.48
N ARG A 108 -6.80 -8.33 17.63
CA ARG A 108 -7.39 -9.67 17.66
C ARG A 108 -6.39 -10.77 17.34
N ARG A 109 -5.47 -10.54 16.38
CA ARG A 109 -4.37 -11.48 16.06
C ARG A 109 -3.38 -11.66 17.21
N SER A 110 -3.21 -10.65 18.06
CA SER A 110 -2.27 -10.74 19.18
C SER A 110 -2.69 -11.74 20.26
N ALA A 111 -3.98 -12.09 20.34
CA ALA A 111 -4.56 -12.91 21.40
C ALA A 111 -4.31 -12.40 22.85
N CYS A 112 -3.75 -11.19 23.01
CA CYS A 112 -3.44 -10.60 24.31
C CYS A 112 -4.60 -9.79 24.91
N VAL A 113 -5.70 -9.63 24.17
CA VAL A 113 -6.83 -8.78 24.54
C VAL A 113 -8.10 -9.61 24.60
N LEU A 114 -8.75 -9.58 25.76
CA LEU A 114 -10.05 -10.22 26.00
C LEU A 114 -11.17 -9.42 25.33
N ASP A 115 -11.28 -8.14 25.68
CA ASP A 115 -12.37 -7.28 25.24
C ASP A 115 -11.91 -5.88 24.84
N ILE A 116 -12.68 -5.25 23.95
CA ILE A 116 -12.45 -3.90 23.43
C ILE A 116 -13.77 -3.15 23.47
N TYR A 117 -13.81 -2.05 24.22
CA TYR A 117 -15.00 -1.22 24.38
C TYR A 117 -14.67 0.23 24.04
N ALA A 118 -15.68 0.99 23.59
CA ALA A 118 -15.57 2.42 23.37
C ALA A 118 -16.39 3.15 24.44
N GLU A 119 -15.78 4.11 25.12
CA GLU A 119 -16.46 4.96 26.09
C GLU A 119 -16.65 6.38 25.54
N VAL A 120 -17.77 7.01 25.90
CA VAL A 120 -18.05 8.38 25.51
C VAL A 120 -17.25 9.32 26.41
N VAL A 121 -16.35 10.09 25.82
CA VAL A 121 -15.61 11.13 26.54
C VAL A 121 -16.37 12.44 26.43
N TYR A 122 -16.99 12.88 27.52
CA TYR A 122 -17.60 14.21 27.62
C TYR A 122 -16.55 15.24 28.04
N ARG A 123 -16.32 16.26 27.20
CA ARG A 123 -15.54 17.44 27.57
C ARG A 123 -16.48 18.45 28.22
N LYS A 124 -16.14 18.90 29.43
CA LYS A 124 -16.81 20.02 30.11
C LYS A 124 -16.65 21.32 29.34
#